data_AF-A0AAW4VZ54-F1
#
_entry.id   AF-A0AAW4VZ54-F1
#
_cell.length_a   1.000
_cell.length_b   1.000
_cell.length_c   1.000
_cell.angle_alpha   90.00
_cell.angle_beta   90.00
_cell.angle_gamma   90.00
#
_symmetry.space_group_name_H-M   'P 1'
#
loop_
_entity.id
_entity.type
_entity.pdbx_description
1 polymer ?
#
loop_
_entity_poly.entity_id
_entity_poly.type
_entity_poly.pdbx_seq_one_letter_code
_entity_poly.pdbx_strand_id
1 'polypeptide(L)'
;MPSAIITCPLPFPDWELVDDVEVYQTIDTEDQGPQETLIYDGKCKYDETQKQVFNADSKLISLSGSIVIKGEVIVKGNDKFEGYVKVDGIKKEVYSLSKNKIMGSVFSTEIELK
;
A
#
# COMPACT_ATOMS: atom_id res chain seq x y z
N MET A 1 14.21 -4.38 -6.93
CA MET A 1 14.32 -5.31 -5.78
C MET A 1 13.06 -5.12 -4.96
N PRO A 2 12.28 -6.17 -4.65
CA PRO A 2 11.08 -6.02 -3.85
C PRO A 2 11.50 -5.63 -2.42
N SER A 3 11.26 -4.38 -2.02
CA SER A 3 11.67 -3.86 -0.71
C SER A 3 10.51 -3.87 0.28
N ALA A 4 9.98 -5.08 0.56
CA ALA A 4 9.25 -5.29 1.81
C ALA A 4 10.17 -5.93 2.84
N ILE A 5 10.33 -5.27 4.00
CA ILE A 5 11.12 -5.82 5.11
C ILE A 5 10.19 -6.56 6.05
N ILE A 6 10.39 -7.87 6.18
CA ILE A 6 9.67 -8.69 7.16
C ILE A 6 10.44 -8.63 8.47
N THR A 7 9.93 -7.87 9.44
CA THR A 7 10.57 -7.71 10.76
C THR A 7 9.85 -8.46 11.87
N CYS A 8 8.57 -8.82 11.69
CA CYS A 8 7.79 -9.49 12.72
C CYS A 8 8.04 -11.01 12.72
N PRO A 9 8.33 -11.63 13.89
CA PRO A 9 8.56 -13.08 14.02
C PRO A 9 7.26 -13.91 14.05
N LEU A 10 6.09 -13.27 14.01
CA LEU A 10 4.80 -13.95 14.03
C LEU A 10 4.49 -14.59 12.66
N PRO A 11 3.84 -15.76 12.64
CA PRO A 11 3.41 -16.37 11.39
C PRO A 11 2.40 -15.46 10.69
N PHE A 12 2.69 -15.14 9.44
CA PHE A 12 1.75 -14.45 8.55
C PHE A 12 1.01 -15.50 7.72
N PRO A 13 -0.31 -15.34 7.46
CA PRO A 13 -1.04 -16.27 6.60
C PRO A 13 -0.66 -16.07 5.12
N ASP A 14 0.50 -16.59 4.72
CA ASP A 14 1.04 -16.46 3.37
C ASP A 14 0.11 -17.05 2.29
N TRP A 15 -0.74 -18.01 2.65
CA TRP A 15 -1.71 -18.62 1.73
C TRP A 15 -2.82 -17.66 1.28
N GLU A 16 -3.01 -16.53 1.96
CA GLU A 16 -3.99 -15.52 1.54
C GLU A 16 -3.42 -14.52 0.53
N LEU A 17 -2.10 -14.52 0.31
CA LEU A 17 -1.42 -13.64 -0.64
C LEU A 17 -1.46 -14.28 -2.03
N VAL A 18 -2.58 -14.12 -2.74
CA VAL A 18 -2.79 -14.77 -4.04
C VAL A 18 -2.49 -13.82 -5.20
N ASP A 19 -2.92 -12.56 -5.06
CA ASP A 19 -2.95 -11.56 -6.13
C ASP A 19 -1.60 -10.88 -6.30
N ASP A 20 -1.22 -10.58 -7.53
CA ASP A 20 0.04 -9.89 -7.83
C ASP A 20 -0.16 -8.37 -7.79
N VAL A 21 0.72 -7.67 -7.06
CA VAL A 21 0.66 -6.21 -6.92
C VAL A 21 2.01 -5.55 -7.16
N GLU A 22 1.93 -4.41 -7.83
CA GLU A 22 3.01 -3.45 -7.95
C GLU A 22 2.60 -2.14 -7.27
N VAL A 23 3.41 -1.64 -6.33
CA VAL A 23 3.18 -0.36 -5.66
C VAL A 23 4.15 0.66 -6.23
N TYR A 24 3.60 1.72 -6.83
CA TYR A 24 4.35 2.83 -7.38
C TYR A 24 4.15 4.06 -6.49
N GLN A 25 5.26 4.69 -6.13
CA GLN A 25 5.26 5.95 -5.42
C GLN A 25 5.67 7.07 -6.37
N THR A 26 4.91 8.16 -6.36
CA THR A 26 5.26 9.40 -7.03
C THR A 26 6.09 10.26 -6.09
N ILE A 27 7.29 10.65 -6.52
CA ILE A 27 8.17 11.52 -5.76
C ILE A 27 8.43 12.76 -6.60
N ASP A 28 8.02 13.92 -6.09
CA ASP A 28 8.37 15.21 -6.68
C ASP A 28 9.81 15.55 -6.37
N THR A 29 10.66 15.57 -7.41
CA THR A 29 12.05 16.02 -7.30
C THR A 29 12.13 17.43 -7.89
N GLU A 30 12.69 18.38 -7.13
CA GLU A 30 12.77 19.82 -7.50
C GLU A 30 13.33 20.06 -8.92
N ASP A 31 14.23 19.20 -9.41
CA ASP A 31 14.92 19.39 -10.69
C ASP A 31 14.37 18.55 -11.86
N GLN A 32 13.53 17.53 -11.62
CA GLN A 32 13.16 16.54 -12.66
C GLN A 32 11.65 16.25 -12.79
N GLY A 33 10.79 16.91 -11.99
CA GLY A 33 9.35 16.67 -11.99
C GLY A 33 8.95 15.38 -11.26
N PRO A 34 7.65 15.02 -11.28
CA PRO A 34 7.15 13.84 -10.57
C PRO A 34 7.71 12.56 -11.19
N GLN A 35 8.48 11.81 -10.42
CA GLN A 35 9.01 10.51 -10.83
C GLN A 35 8.24 9.37 -10.17
N GLU A 36 7.70 8.48 -10.99
CA GLU A 36 7.05 7.24 -10.54
C GLU A 36 8.14 6.19 -10.26
N THR A 37 8.28 5.80 -9.00
CA THR A 37 9.23 4.77 -8.56
C THR A 37 8.49 3.54 -8.07
N LEU A 38 8.82 2.38 -8.63
CA LEU A 38 8.35 1.09 -8.10
C LEU A 38 9.02 0.84 -6.73
N ILE A 39 8.21 0.77 -5.67
CA ILE A 39 8.69 0.54 -4.30
C ILE A 39 8.41 -0.88 -3.79
N TYR A 40 7.43 -1.56 -4.38
CA TYR A 40 7.09 -2.94 -4.05
C TYR A 40 6.56 -3.67 -5.27
N ASP A 41 6.95 -4.94 -5.39
CA ASP A 41 6.51 -5.89 -6.41
C ASP A 41 6.43 -7.25 -5.73
N GLY A 42 5.25 -7.86 -5.71
CA GLY A 42 5.06 -9.16 -5.09
C GLY A 42 3.60 -9.53 -4.89
N LYS A 43 3.37 -10.52 -4.01
CA LYS A 43 2.05 -11.03 -3.71
C LYS A 43 1.37 -10.24 -2.60
N CYS A 44 0.07 -10.02 -2.76
CA CYS A 44 -0.78 -9.38 -1.78
C CYS A 44 -2.10 -10.12 -1.64
N LYS A 45 -2.85 -9.75 -0.60
CA LYS A 45 -4.27 -10.08 -0.50
C LYS A 45 -5.05 -8.87 -0.97
N TYR A 46 -5.79 -9.01 -2.07
CA TYR A 46 -6.70 -7.97 -2.51
C TYR A 46 -8.12 -8.24 -2.01
N ASP A 47 -8.76 -7.21 -1.45
CA ASP A 47 -10.15 -7.25 -1.01
C ASP A 47 -10.93 -6.14 -1.74
N GLU A 48 -11.88 -6.55 -2.59
CA GLU A 48 -12.70 -5.67 -3.42
C GLU A 48 -13.91 -5.07 -2.67
N THR A 49 -13.97 -5.23 -1.35
CA THR A 49 -15.11 -4.74 -0.57
C THR A 49 -15.14 -3.22 -0.57
N GLN A 50 -16.13 -2.67 -1.26
CA GLN A 50 -16.38 -1.23 -1.27
C GLN A 50 -16.89 -0.75 0.09
N LYS A 51 -16.30 0.33 0.60
CA LYS A 51 -16.68 0.93 1.88
C LYS A 51 -16.84 2.43 1.71
N GLN A 52 -17.79 3.02 2.43
CA GLN A 52 -17.94 4.46 2.48
C GLN A 52 -17.44 4.96 3.84
N VAL A 53 -16.47 5.88 3.82
CA VAL A 53 -15.88 6.44 5.03
C VAL A 53 -15.97 7.95 5.00
N PHE A 54 -16.05 8.58 6.18
CA PHE A 54 -15.93 10.03 6.29
C PHE A 54 -14.45 10.39 6.38
N ASN A 55 -13.98 11.24 5.47
CA ASN A 55 -12.64 11.80 5.56
C ASN A 55 -12.56 12.87 6.66
N ALA A 56 -11.35 13.34 7.01
CA ALA A 56 -11.10 14.37 8.02
C ALA A 56 -11.92 15.67 7.77
N ASP A 57 -12.22 16.00 6.51
CA ASP A 57 -13.07 17.13 6.12
C ASP A 57 -14.59 16.86 6.23
N SER A 58 -14.99 15.77 6.90
CA SER A 58 -16.39 15.31 7.02
C SER A 58 -17.10 15.07 5.67
N LYS A 59 -16.32 14.81 4.61
CA LYS A 59 -16.85 14.41 3.29
C LYS A 59 -16.95 12.89 3.23
N LEU A 60 -18.08 12.40 2.74
CA LEU A 60 -18.27 10.98 2.44
C LEU A 60 -17.46 10.62 1.19
N ILE A 61 -16.54 9.67 1.32
CA ILE A 61 -15.76 9.12 0.22
C ILE A 61 -16.06 7.64 0.08
N SER A 62 -16.05 7.16 -1.17
CA SER A 62 -16.16 5.73 -1.47
C SER A 62 -14.76 5.18 -1.70
N LEU A 63 -14.43 4.09 -1.03
CA LEU A 63 -13.22 3.31 -1.23
C LEU A 63 -13.56 2.08 -2.08
N SER A 64 -12.71 1.78 -3.06
CA SER A 64 -12.92 0.70 -4.03
C SER A 64 -12.39 -0.66 -3.55
N GLY A 65 -11.63 -0.68 -2.45
CA GLY A 65 -11.12 -1.90 -1.84
C GLY A 65 -9.91 -1.64 -0.94
N SER A 66 -9.27 -2.72 -0.50
CA SER A 66 -8.05 -2.68 0.33
C SER A 66 -7.07 -3.77 -0.08
N ILE A 67 -5.78 -3.50 0.09
CA ILE A 67 -4.69 -4.44 -0.17
C ILE A 67 -3.93 -4.66 1.12
N VAL A 68 -3.58 -5.91 1.40
CA VAL A 68 -2.69 -6.28 2.50
C VAL A 68 -1.42 -6.90 1.96
N ILE A 69 -0.28 -6.29 2.28
CA ILE A 69 1.07 -6.75 1.95
C ILE A 69 1.74 -7.24 3.22
N LYS A 70 2.43 -8.38 3.15
CA LYS A 70 3.24 -8.89 4.27
C LYS A 70 4.49 -8.04 4.48
N GLY A 71 4.71 -7.62 5.73
CA GLY A 71 5.87 -6.83 6.13
C GLY A 71 5.74 -5.33 5.85
N GLU A 72 6.87 -4.64 5.95
CA GLU A 72 6.95 -3.19 5.80
C GLU A 72 7.29 -2.78 4.37
N VAL A 73 6.37 -2.08 3.70
CA VAL A 73 6.69 -1.38 2.45
C VAL A 73 7.45 -0.09 2.78
N ILE A 74 8.67 0.00 2.26
CA ILE A 74 9.54 1.17 2.47
C ILE A 74 9.19 2.26 1.47
N VAL A 75 8.49 3.28 1.97
CA VAL A 75 8.15 4.51 1.25
C VAL A 75 9.36 5.44 1.27
N LYS A 76 9.69 6.08 0.14
CA LYS A 76 10.81 7.01 0.00
C LYS A 76 10.31 8.46 0.06
N GLY A 77 11.01 9.36 0.76
CA GLY A 77 10.64 10.79 0.83
C GLY A 77 9.82 11.16 2.07
N ASN A 78 9.03 12.24 1.98
CA ASN A 78 8.26 12.77 3.11
C ASN A 78 7.11 11.83 3.54
N ASP A 79 6.69 11.93 4.80
CA ASP A 79 5.70 11.09 5.50
C ASP A 79 4.36 10.83 4.79
N LYS A 80 4.06 11.50 3.66
CA LYS A 80 2.86 11.27 2.86
C LYS A 80 3.18 10.42 1.65
N PHE A 81 2.53 9.26 1.58
CA PHE A 81 2.55 8.43 0.38
C PHE A 81 1.64 9.07 -0.69
N GLU A 82 2.22 9.40 -1.83
CA GLU A 82 1.50 9.76 -3.05
C GLU A 82 1.89 8.77 -4.13
N GLY A 83 0.90 8.19 -4.83
CA GLY A 83 1.17 7.12 -5.78
C GLY A 83 -0.05 6.30 -6.12
N TYR A 84 0.19 5.16 -6.76
CA TYR A 84 -0.84 4.23 -7.20
C TYR A 84 -0.35 2.79 -7.06
N VAL A 85 -1.29 1.87 -7.10
CA VAL A 85 -1.01 0.44 -7.16
C VAL A 85 -1.51 -0.12 -8.49
N LYS A 86 -0.87 -1.19 -8.96
CA LYS A 86 -1.41 -2.05 -10.00
C LYS A 86 -1.66 -3.41 -9.38
N VAL A 87 -2.92 -3.81 -9.29
CA VAL A 87 -3.32 -5.17 -8.86
C VAL A 87 -3.88 -5.87 -10.08
N ASP A 88 -3.35 -7.06 -10.41
CA ASP A 88 -3.75 -7.83 -11.60
C ASP A 88 -3.76 -7.02 -12.91
N GLY A 89 -2.83 -6.07 -13.03
CA GLY A 89 -2.70 -5.17 -14.18
C GLY A 89 -3.67 -3.97 -14.19
N ILE A 90 -4.54 -3.83 -13.18
CA ILE A 90 -5.47 -2.71 -13.05
C ILE A 90 -4.86 -1.63 -12.16
N LYS A 91 -4.69 -0.43 -12.72
CA LYS A 91 -4.22 0.75 -11.98
C LYS A 91 -5.32 1.28 -11.05
N LYS A 92 -5.02 1.40 -9.75
CA LYS A 92 -5.90 1.97 -8.73
C LYS A 92 -5.17 3.04 -7.92
N GLU A 93 -5.87 4.14 -7.62
CA GLU A 93 -5.32 5.22 -6.82
C GLU A 93 -5.29 4.81 -5.34
N VAL A 94 -4.20 5.15 -4.66
CA VAL A 94 -4.07 4.93 -3.22
C VAL A 94 -4.72 6.08 -2.49
N TYR A 95 -5.64 5.75 -1.59
CA TYR A 95 -6.24 6.70 -0.68
C TYR A 95 -5.40 6.86 0.60
N SER A 96 -5.02 5.74 1.20
CA SER A 96 -4.23 5.73 2.43
C SER A 96 -3.27 4.54 2.44
N LEU A 97 -2.15 4.70 3.15
CA LEU A 97 -1.20 3.63 3.42
C LEU A 97 -0.93 3.61 4.93
N SER A 98 -1.19 2.46 5.54
CA SER A 98 -1.06 2.24 6.98
C SER A 98 -0.13 1.07 7.28
N LYS A 99 0.81 1.26 8.21
CA LYS A 99 1.72 0.20 8.65
C LYS A 99 1.22 -0.41 9.94
N ASN A 100 0.81 -1.67 9.89
CA ASN A 100 0.32 -2.39 11.05
C ASN A 100 1.51 -2.96 11.84
N LYS A 101 1.66 -2.53 13.11
CA LYS A 101 2.76 -2.92 13.99
C LYS A 101 2.28 -3.87 15.07
N ILE A 102 2.93 -5.02 15.17
CA ILE A 102 2.69 -6.01 16.23
C ILE A 102 4.01 -6.21 16.98
N MET A 103 3.97 -6.10 18.31
CA MET A 103 5.15 -6.26 19.19
C MET A 103 6.34 -5.36 18.79
N GLY A 104 6.07 -4.13 18.36
CA GLY A 104 7.09 -3.15 17.96
C GLY A 104 7.72 -3.37 16.58
N SER A 105 7.33 -4.44 15.86
CA SER A 105 7.77 -4.73 14.49
C SER A 105 6.60 -4.56 13.52
N VAL A 106 6.88 -4.22 12.26
CA VAL A 106 5.83 -4.11 11.23
C VAL A 106 5.45 -5.52 10.77
N PHE A 107 4.17 -5.85 10.95
CA PHE A 107 3.61 -7.14 10.57
C PHE A 107 3.10 -7.12 9.13
N SER A 108 2.38 -6.05 8.77
CA SER A 108 1.80 -5.85 7.44
C SER A 108 1.72 -4.39 7.07
N THR A 109 1.63 -4.14 5.76
CA THR A 109 1.26 -2.84 5.20
C THR A 109 -0.12 -2.97 4.58
N GLU A 110 -1.04 -2.13 5.01
CA GLU A 110 -2.41 -2.06 4.53
C GLU A 110 -2.55 -0.81 3.64
N ILE A 111 -3.13 -0.97 2.46
CA ILE A 111 -3.33 0.11 1.49
C ILE A 111 -4.82 0.19 1.18
N GLU A 112 -5.43 1.34 1.42
CA GLU A 112 -6.82 1.60 1.03
C GLU A 112 -6.87 2.23 -0.35
N LEU A 113 -7.80 1.77 -1.20
CA LEU A 113 -7.93 2.20 -2.58
C LEU A 113 -9.16 3.07 -2.77
N LYS A 114 -9.05 4.05 -3.66
CA LYS A 114 -10.14 4.93 -4.05
C LYS A 114 -10.97 4.36 -5.19
#